data_AF-U3BDB3-F1
#
_entry.id   AF-U3BDB3-F1
#
_cell.length_a   1.000
_cell.length_b   1.000
_cell.length_c   1.000
_cell.angle_alpha   90.00
_cell.angle_beta   90.00
_cell.angle_gamma   90.00
#
_symmetry.space_group_name_H-M   'P 1'
#
loop_
_entity.id
_entity.type
_entity.pdbx_description
1 polymer ?
#
loop_
_entity_poly.entity_id
_entity_poly.type
_entity_poly.pdbx_seq_one_letter_code
_entity_poly.pdbx_strand_id
1 'polypeptide(L)'
;MPLPLCVHLDQATGALVAAGEFTGECTGYVLITPADWAGSVTIAQLFAMPDASQLGAAFACFFGVVVGPWAIAHLVGRVAGFFDHDREEL
;
A
#
# COMPACT_ATOMS: atom_id res chain seq x y z
N MET A 1 -24.80 13.99 -16.06
CA MET A 1 -23.96 15.18 -16.27
C MET A 1 -22.95 15.18 -15.13
N PRO A 2 -21.64 15.03 -15.38
CA PRO A 2 -20.65 15.02 -14.31
C PRO A 2 -20.64 16.39 -13.61
N LEU A 3 -20.87 16.42 -12.30
CA LEU A 3 -20.80 17.66 -11.53
C LEU A 3 -19.32 18.07 -11.33
N PRO A 4 -18.99 19.37 -11.44
CA PRO A 4 -17.63 19.86 -11.25
C PRO A 4 -17.21 19.69 -9.78
N LEU A 5 -15.96 19.27 -9.57
CA LEU A 5 -15.38 19.06 -8.23
C LEU A 5 -15.10 20.41 -7.55
N CYS A 6 -15.55 20.54 -6.31
CA CYS A 6 -15.28 21.71 -5.47
C CYS A 6 -13.87 21.61 -4.88
N VAL A 7 -13.10 22.69 -4.97
CA VAL A 7 -11.80 22.82 -4.28
C VAL A 7 -11.83 24.01 -3.33
N HIS A 8 -11.21 23.83 -2.16
CA HIS A 8 -10.93 24.88 -1.20
C HIS A 8 -9.41 25.07 -1.08
N LEU A 9 -8.98 26.30 -0.80
CA LEU A 9 -7.58 26.58 -0.54
C LEU A 9 -7.31 26.33 0.95
N ASP A 10 -6.46 25.37 1.28
CA ASP A 10 -5.99 25.20 2.65
C ASP A 10 -5.07 26.37 3.00
N GLN A 11 -5.48 27.18 3.98
CA GLN A 11 -4.75 28.39 4.38
C GLN A 11 -3.42 28.08 5.08
N ALA A 12 -3.23 26.86 5.60
CA ALA A 12 -1.99 26.47 6.26
C ALA A 12 -0.90 26.07 5.26
N THR A 13 -1.28 25.40 4.17
CA THR A 13 -0.33 24.82 3.20
C THR A 13 -0.33 25.54 1.85
N GLY A 14 -1.31 26.41 1.59
CA GLY A 14 -1.53 27.03 0.28
C GLY A 14 -1.95 26.03 -0.81
N ALA A 15 -2.22 24.78 -0.44
CA ALA A 15 -2.59 23.73 -1.38
C ALA A 15 -4.10 23.78 -1.69
N LEU A 16 -4.44 23.40 -2.92
CA LEU A 16 -5.83 23.20 -3.33
C LEU A 16 -6.27 21.81 -2.86
N VAL A 17 -7.26 21.76 -1.98
CA VAL A 17 -7.80 20.51 -1.41
C VAL A 17 -9.20 20.28 -1.98
N ALA A 18 -9.45 19.07 -2.48
CA ALA A 18 -10.75 18.67 -2.99
C ALA A 18 -11.75 18.49 -1.83
N ALA A 19 -12.85 19.25 -1.86
CA ALA A 19 -13.93 19.21 -0.86
C ALA A 19 -15.10 18.29 -1.24
N GLY A 20 -15.04 17.65 -2.42
CA GLY A 20 -16.10 16.77 -2.92
C GLY A 20 -17.14 17.48 -3.79
N GLU A 21 -18.37 16.99 -3.77
CA GLU A 21 -19.49 17.54 -4.55
C GLU A 21 -20.10 18.77 -3.85
N PHE A 22 -20.23 19.86 -4.64
CA PHE A 22 -20.94 21.11 -4.38
C PHE A 22 -21.35 21.40 -2.93
N THR A 23 -20.52 22.18 -2.22
CA THR A 23 -20.85 22.77 -0.92
C THR A 23 -20.79 24.30 -0.99
N GLY A 24 -21.47 25.00 -0.09
CA GLY A 24 -21.52 26.48 -0.09
C GLY A 24 -20.18 27.19 0.18
N GLU A 25 -19.11 26.44 0.43
CA GLU A 25 -17.76 26.90 0.82
C GLU A 25 -16.73 26.72 -0.31
N CYS A 26 -17.16 26.64 -1.58
CA CYS A 26 -16.25 26.43 -2.70
C CYS A 26 -15.47 27.70 -3.05
N THR A 27 -14.13 27.65 -2.93
CA THR A 27 -13.23 28.72 -3.38
C THR A 27 -13.02 28.70 -4.90
N GLY A 28 -13.20 27.55 -5.55
CA GLY A 28 -13.13 27.41 -7.01
C GLY A 28 -13.62 26.04 -7.50
N TYR A 29 -13.85 25.94 -8.81
CA TYR A 29 -14.26 24.71 -9.49
C TYR A 29 -13.13 24.23 -10.39
N VAL A 30 -12.80 22.94 -10.32
CA VAL A 30 -11.87 22.32 -11.27
C VAL A 30 -12.68 21.67 -12.39
N LEU A 31 -12.34 21.97 -13.64
CA LEU A 31 -12.97 21.40 -14.85
C LEU A 31 -12.58 19.93 -15.09
N ILE A 32 -11.98 19.27 -14.09
CA ILE A 32 -11.66 17.85 -14.13
C ILE A 32 -12.90 17.07 -13.69
N THR A 33 -13.23 16.00 -14.41
CA THR A 33 -14.32 15.14 -13.95
C THR A 33 -13.90 14.46 -12.64
N PRO A 34 -14.84 14.18 -11.71
CA PRO A 34 -14.50 13.46 -10.48
C PRO A 34 -13.88 12.08 -10.74
N ALA A 35 -14.18 11.46 -11.90
CA ALA A 35 -13.55 10.21 -12.34
C ALA A 35 -12.07 10.40 -12.72
N ASP A 36 -11.74 11.48 -13.44
CA ASP A 36 -10.35 11.81 -13.78
C ASP A 36 -9.54 12.22 -12.54
N TRP A 37 -10.17 12.86 -11.56
CA TRP A 37 -9.54 13.17 -10.28
C TRP A 37 -9.16 11.90 -9.52
N ALA A 38 -10.07 10.93 -9.40
CA ALA A 38 -9.80 9.65 -8.73
C ALA A 38 -8.64 8.87 -9.38
N GLY A 39 -8.54 8.91 -10.71
CA GLY A 39 -7.41 8.32 -11.46
C GLY A 39 -6.10 9.08 -11.24
N SER A 40 -6.14 10.41 -11.17
CA SER A 40 -4.94 11.23 -10.97
C SER A 40 -4.33 11.05 -9.57
N VAL A 41 -5.16 10.84 -8.54
CA VAL A 41 -4.70 10.58 -7.16
C VAL A 41 -4.04 9.21 -7.05
N THR A 42 -4.58 8.19 -7.71
CA THR A 42 -3.96 6.84 -7.73
C THR A 42 -2.61 6.86 -8.43
N ILE A 43 -2.48 7.60 -9.53
CA ILE A 43 -1.19 7.78 -10.21
C ILE A 43 -0.21 8.54 -9.31
N ALA A 44 -0.64 9.60 -8.62
CA ALA A 44 0.21 10.36 -7.72
C ALA A 44 0.74 9.51 -6.55
N GLN A 45 -0.08 8.59 -6.02
CA GLN A 45 0.34 7.66 -4.96
C GLN A 45 1.35 6.62 -5.44
N LEU A 46 1.30 6.20 -6.70
CA LEU A 46 2.27 5.27 -7.28
C LEU A 46 3.67 5.88 -7.46
N PHE A 47 3.75 7.19 -7.68
CA PHE A 47 5.01 7.91 -7.82
C PHE A 47 5.45 8.64 -6.55
N ALA A 48 4.65 8.57 -5.48
CA ALA A 48 5.02 9.12 -4.19
C ALA A 48 6.23 8.34 -3.63
N MET A 49 7.21 9.07 -3.09
CA MET A 49 8.34 8.44 -2.45
C MET A 49 7.84 7.71 -1.18
N PRO A 50 8.07 6.39 -1.05
CA PRO A 50 7.60 5.65 0.10
C PRO A 50 8.31 6.14 1.37
N ASP A 51 7.58 6.20 2.47
CA ASP A 51 8.15 6.47 3.78
C ASP A 51 8.99 5.28 4.27
N ALA A 52 9.85 5.54 5.25
CA ALA A 52 10.79 4.54 5.75
C ALA A 52 10.10 3.27 6.28
N SER A 53 8.87 3.38 6.79
CA SER A 53 8.13 2.23 7.31
C SER A 53 7.60 1.34 6.19
N GLN A 54 7.10 1.93 5.09
CA GLN A 54 6.66 1.20 3.90
C GLN A 54 7.83 0.48 3.21
N LEU A 55 9.00 1.12 3.11
CA LEU A 55 10.19 0.50 2.54
C LEU A 55 10.64 -0.72 3.37
N GLY A 56 10.67 -0.57 4.70
CA GLY A 56 11.01 -1.66 5.61
C GLY A 56 10.04 -2.84 5.53
N ALA A 57 8.73 -2.54 5.48
CA ALA A 57 7.70 -3.56 5.33
C ALA A 57 7.81 -4.30 4.00
N ALA A 58 8.04 -3.58 2.89
CA ALA A 58 8.24 -4.19 1.58
C ALA A 58 9.46 -5.12 1.58
N PHE A 59 10.60 -4.66 2.10
CA PHE A 59 11.81 -5.46 2.21
C PHE A 59 11.61 -6.74 3.04
N ALA A 60 11.00 -6.60 4.23
CA ALA A 60 10.72 -7.74 5.10
C ALA A 60 9.75 -8.74 4.45
N CYS A 61 8.79 -8.26 3.68
CA CYS A 61 7.82 -9.11 2.98
C CYS A 61 8.52 -9.96 1.91
N PHE A 62 9.34 -9.36 1.04
CA PHE A 62 10.06 -10.10 -0.01
C PHE A 62 11.06 -11.09 0.59
N PHE A 63 11.82 -10.68 1.60
CA PHE A 63 12.77 -11.58 2.26
C PHE A 63 12.05 -12.71 3.01
N GLY A 64 10.93 -12.39 3.69
CA GLY A 64 10.10 -13.36 4.40
C GLY A 64 9.48 -14.41 3.48
N VAL A 65 9.08 -14.02 2.25
CA VAL A 65 8.57 -14.96 1.24
C VAL A 65 9.63 -15.96 0.79
N VAL A 66 10.91 -15.59 0.77
CA VAL A 66 12.00 -16.51 0.38
C VAL A 66 12.47 -17.36 1.56
N VAL A 67 12.73 -16.73 2.71
CA VAL A 67 13.33 -17.41 3.87
C VAL A 67 12.29 -18.18 4.67
N GLY A 68 11.03 -17.74 4.70
CA GLY A 68 9.96 -18.40 5.43
C GLY A 68 9.75 -19.86 4.99
N PRO A 69 9.49 -20.13 3.70
CA PRO A 69 9.33 -21.49 3.19
C PRO A 69 10.57 -22.36 3.40
N TRP A 70 11.77 -21.80 3.23
CA TRP A 70 13.02 -22.51 3.48
C TRP A 70 13.15 -22.92 4.95
N ALA A 71 12.89 -22.00 5.88
CA ALA A 71 12.97 -22.26 7.32
C ALA A 71 11.97 -23.33 7.76
N ILE A 72 10.73 -23.27 7.23
CA ILE A 72 9.70 -24.28 7.49
C ILE A 72 10.14 -25.65 6.97
N ALA A 73 10.62 -25.73 5.72
CA ALA A 73 11.10 -26.98 5.14
C ALA A 73 12.30 -27.56 5.92
N HIS A 74 13.22 -26.70 6.37
CA HIS A 74 14.36 -27.13 7.17
C HIS A 74 13.95 -27.70 8.53
N LEU A 75 12.99 -27.08 9.20
CA LEU A 75 12.46 -27.58 10.48
C LEU A 75 11.73 -28.92 10.32
N VAL A 76 10.90 -29.05 9.28
CA VAL A 76 10.21 -30.31 8.98
C VAL A 76 11.21 -31.42 8.66
N GLY A 77 12.24 -31.14 7.85
CA GLY A 77 13.30 -32.10 7.54
C GLY A 77 14.09 -32.56 8.76
N ARG A 78 14.39 -31.65 9.70
CA ARG A 78 15.05 -31.98 10.99
C ARG A 78 14.20 -32.92 11.85
N VAL A 79 12.90 -32.64 11.95
CA VAL A 79 11.98 -33.47 12.75
C VAL A 79 11.78 -34.83 12.09
N ALA A 80 11.59 -34.88 10.78
CA ALA A 80 11.46 -36.13 10.04
C ALA A 80 12.72 -37.00 10.14
N GLY A 81 13.90 -36.41 10.01
CA GLY A 81 15.17 -37.12 10.15
C GLY A 81 15.43 -37.69 11.55
N PHE A 82 14.88 -37.07 12.59
CA PHE A 82 14.97 -37.60 13.96
C PHE A 82 14.19 -38.92 14.10
N PHE A 83 12.96 -38.97 13.58
CA PHE A 83 12.14 -40.18 13.63
C PHE A 83 12.62 -41.30 12.70
N ASP A 84 13.27 -40.96 11.59
CA ASP A 84 13.86 -41.95 10.69
C ASP A 84 15.07 -42.62 11.32
N HIS A 85 15.90 -41.85 12.05
CA HIS A 85 17.07 -42.39 12.75
C HIS A 85 16.70 -43.35 13.91
N ASP A 86 15.64 -43.06 14.66
CA ASP A 86 15.13 -43.95 15.73
C ASP A 86 14.56 -45.27 15.19
N ARG A 87 14.17 -45.33 13.90
CA ARG A 87 13.62 -46.53 13.28
C ARG A 87 14.68 -47.53 12.81
N GLU A 88 15.89 -47.05 12.50
CA GLU A 88 17.01 -47.92 12.07
C GLU A 88 17.70 -48.65 13.24
N GLU A 89 17.47 -48.22 14.48
CA GLU A 89 18.07 -48.82 15.69
C GLU A 89 17.19 -49.89 16.40
N LEU A 90 16.00 -50.19 15.85
CA LEU A 90 15.04 -51.21 16.32
C LEU A 90 15.01 -52.45 15.42
#